data_AF-A0A7L4R4M9-F1
#
_entry.id   AF-A0A7L4R4M9-F1
#
_cell.length_a   1.000
_cell.length_b   1.000
_cell.length_c   1.000
_cell.angle_alpha   90.00
_cell.angle_beta   90.00
_cell.angle_gamma   90.00
#
_symmetry.space_group_name_H-M   'P 1'
#
loop_
_entity.id
_entity.type
_entity.pdbx_description
1 polymer ?
#
loop_
_entity_poly.entity_id
_entity_poly.type
_entity_poly.pdbx_seq_one_letter_code
_entity_poly.pdbx_strand_id
1 'polypeptide(L)'
;MGFETTVVISIFFVSILVLGTNSYAVMSSSNDVVTDAEDIKYELQYNKLNSGVALDSMTFDNETSILMVQATNSGSIVLDSDEISIIVGGYLLNYDYYPETAKWYPGETKIFAVEDISGSNSKRVKIVTNSGVSGYIAGVPGSGDSTIPAIDWDIDPAEGNTDEIITIDSMGIDNPNSLLIIEATNHGDSTLYADELTILVDGKVKLYSYLPGTRTWYSGDTKTFRIEGVTGITHKEVQIITDSGVSAS
;
A
#
# COMPACT_ATOMS: atom_id res chain seq x y z
N MET A 1 -62.05 -7.53 38.33
CA MET A 1 -61.77 -8.00 36.95
C MET A 1 -61.42 -6.88 35.98
N GLY A 2 -61.96 -5.65 36.08
CA GLY A 2 -61.58 -4.55 35.16
C GLY A 2 -60.20 -3.90 35.38
N PHE A 3 -59.72 -3.87 36.63
CA PHE A 3 -58.47 -3.18 37.01
C PHE A 3 -57.20 -3.84 36.43
N GLU A 4 -57.17 -5.17 36.37
CA GLU A 4 -56.03 -5.92 35.83
C GLU A 4 -55.89 -5.71 34.32
N THR A 5 -56.99 -5.74 33.57
CA THR A 5 -57.00 -5.46 32.12
C THR A 5 -56.53 -4.04 31.79
N THR A 6 -56.89 -3.03 32.58
CA THR A 6 -56.44 -1.65 32.36
C THR A 6 -54.94 -1.45 32.57
N VAL A 7 -54.34 -2.18 33.52
CA VAL A 7 -52.88 -2.13 33.76
C VAL A 7 -52.13 -2.76 32.59
N VAL A 8 -52.60 -3.91 32.08
CA VAL A 8 -51.99 -4.59 30.93
C VAL A 8 -52.04 -3.71 29.68
N ILE A 9 -53.19 -3.10 29.38
CA ILE A 9 -53.34 -2.19 28.23
C ILE A 9 -52.39 -0.99 28.34
N SER A 10 -52.23 -0.42 29.54
CA SER A 10 -51.34 0.72 29.76
C SER A 10 -49.87 0.36 29.52
N ILE A 11 -49.43 -0.81 29.99
CA ILE A 11 -48.05 -1.29 29.75
C ILE A 11 -47.82 -1.49 28.25
N PHE A 12 -48.75 -2.15 27.55
CA PHE A 12 -48.65 -2.33 26.10
C PHE A 12 -48.57 -1.00 25.35
N PHE A 13 -49.38 -0.02 25.75
CA PHE A 13 -49.37 1.30 25.12
C PHE A 13 -48.01 2.00 25.28
N VAL A 14 -47.43 1.97 26.49
CA VAL A 14 -46.09 2.54 26.73
C VAL A 14 -45.02 1.78 25.95
N SER A 15 -45.08 0.46 25.88
CA SER A 15 -44.14 -0.34 25.10
C SER A 15 -44.20 0.00 23.60
N ILE A 16 -45.40 0.19 23.04
CA ILE A 16 -45.56 0.59 21.64
C ILE A 16 -44.98 1.99 21.40
N LEU A 17 -45.18 2.94 22.32
CA LEU A 17 -44.58 4.26 22.19
C LEU A 17 -43.04 4.21 22.22
N VAL A 18 -42.46 3.44 23.13
CA VAL A 18 -41.00 3.25 23.20
C VAL A 18 -40.47 2.59 21.93
N LEU A 19 -41.15 1.55 21.43
CA LEU A 19 -40.80 0.89 20.17
C LEU A 19 -40.90 1.86 18.98
N GLY A 20 -41.93 2.70 18.94
CA GLY A 20 -42.11 3.71 17.89
C GLY A 20 -40.96 4.72 17.88
N THR A 21 -40.59 5.26 19.04
CA THR A 21 -39.47 6.21 19.15
C THR A 21 -38.14 5.60 18.73
N ASN A 22 -37.85 4.37 19.18
CA ASN A 22 -36.63 3.66 18.80
C ASN A 22 -36.61 3.30 17.31
N SER A 23 -37.75 2.88 16.75
CA SER A 23 -37.86 2.55 15.32
C SER A 23 -37.62 3.78 14.45
N TYR A 24 -38.17 4.94 14.84
CA TYR A 24 -37.93 6.19 14.12
C TYR A 24 -36.46 6.61 14.17
N ALA A 25 -35.82 6.53 15.35
CA ALA A 25 -34.41 6.85 15.50
C ALA A 25 -33.51 5.97 14.61
N VAL A 26 -33.76 4.67 14.58
CA VAL A 26 -33.04 3.73 13.72
C VAL A 26 -33.30 4.01 12.23
N MET A 27 -34.55 4.30 11.86
CA MET A 27 -34.91 4.61 10.48
C MET A 27 -34.27 5.91 9.99
N SER A 28 -34.25 6.95 10.83
CA SER A 28 -33.58 8.23 10.53
C SER A 28 -32.09 8.01 10.31
N SER A 29 -31.41 7.35 11.25
CA SER A 29 -29.99 7.07 11.12
C SER A 29 -29.66 6.19 9.90
N SER A 30 -30.54 5.24 9.56
CA SER A 30 -30.37 4.40 8.38
C SER A 30 -30.51 5.22 7.09
N ASN A 31 -31.46 6.16 7.04
CA ASN A 31 -31.64 7.03 5.88
C ASN A 31 -30.44 7.97 5.68
N ASP A 32 -29.88 8.51 6.76
CA ASP A 32 -28.68 9.34 6.69
C ASP A 32 -27.51 8.55 6.11
N VAL A 33 -27.26 7.33 6.61
CA VAL A 33 -26.20 6.44 6.10
C VAL A 33 -26.40 6.08 4.63
N VAL A 34 -27.65 5.80 4.21
CA VAL A 34 -27.94 5.49 2.80
C VAL A 34 -27.71 6.71 1.92
N THR A 35 -28.13 7.89 2.36
CA THR A 35 -27.96 9.13 1.61
C THR A 35 -26.48 9.47 1.44
N ASP A 36 -25.70 9.43 2.53
CA ASP A 36 -24.26 9.66 2.50
C ASP A 36 -23.55 8.66 1.56
N ALA A 37 -23.94 7.39 1.62
CA ALA A 37 -23.38 6.36 0.76
C ALA A 37 -23.73 6.56 -0.73
N GLU A 38 -24.94 7.03 -1.03
CA GLU A 38 -25.37 7.37 -2.38
C GLU A 38 -24.58 8.56 -2.93
N ASP A 39 -24.41 9.62 -2.13
CA ASP A 39 -23.66 10.82 -2.51
C ASP A 39 -22.19 10.48 -2.82
N ILE A 40 -21.51 9.75 -1.92
CA ILE A 40 -20.14 9.28 -2.14
C ILE A 40 -20.04 8.43 -3.41
N LYS A 41 -21.01 7.55 -3.64
CA LYS A 41 -21.03 6.69 -4.83
C LYS A 41 -21.17 7.51 -6.10
N TYR A 42 -22.07 8.49 -6.15
CA TYR A 42 -22.25 9.33 -7.32
C TYR A 42 -21.04 10.22 -7.58
N GLU A 43 -20.43 10.77 -6.52
CA GLU A 43 -19.21 11.54 -6.63
C GLU A 43 -18.05 10.69 -7.17
N LEU A 44 -17.83 9.49 -6.62
CA LEU A 44 -16.78 8.59 -7.10
C LEU A 44 -17.02 8.15 -8.54
N GLN A 45 -18.27 7.84 -8.91
CA GLN A 45 -18.62 7.51 -10.30
C GLN A 45 -18.39 8.68 -11.25
N TYR A 46 -18.78 9.89 -10.85
CA TYR A 46 -18.54 11.10 -11.63
C TYR A 46 -17.04 11.34 -11.81
N ASN A 47 -16.26 11.27 -10.73
CA ASN A 47 -14.82 11.46 -10.77
C ASN A 47 -14.16 10.42 -11.67
N LYS A 48 -14.54 9.13 -11.54
CA LYS A 48 -13.99 8.04 -12.33
C LYS A 48 -14.33 8.10 -13.83
N LEU A 49 -15.51 8.60 -14.19
CA LEU A 49 -15.92 8.76 -15.59
C LEU A 49 -15.26 9.96 -16.27
N ASN A 50 -14.87 10.96 -15.48
CA ASN A 50 -14.29 12.19 -15.98
C ASN A 50 -12.77 12.29 -15.74
N SER A 51 -12.16 11.37 -14.99
CA SER A 51 -10.71 11.26 -14.87
C SER A 51 -10.12 10.34 -15.93
N GLY A 52 -8.90 10.66 -16.35
CA GLY A 52 -8.17 9.90 -17.36
C GLY A 52 -6.68 10.15 -17.20
N VAL A 53 -5.88 9.10 -17.24
CA VAL A 53 -4.41 9.20 -17.21
C VAL A 53 -3.84 8.38 -18.36
N ALA A 54 -3.10 9.05 -19.23
CA ALA A 54 -2.32 8.42 -20.29
C ALA A 54 -0.84 8.45 -19.90
N LEU A 55 -0.13 7.35 -20.11
CA LEU A 55 1.32 7.30 -19.95
C LEU A 55 1.94 7.39 -21.34
N ASP A 56 2.74 8.43 -21.56
CA ASP A 56 3.26 8.79 -22.88
C ASP A 56 4.62 8.13 -23.14
N SER A 57 5.53 8.25 -22.17
CA SER A 57 6.90 7.75 -22.29
C SER A 57 7.49 7.36 -20.94
N MET A 58 8.53 6.54 -20.99
CA MET A 58 9.31 6.11 -19.83
C MET A 58 10.79 6.16 -20.19
N THR A 59 11.58 6.85 -19.37
CA THR A 59 13.01 7.07 -19.57
C THR A 59 13.75 6.68 -18.30
N PHE A 60 14.82 5.90 -18.42
CA PHE A 60 15.63 5.48 -17.28
C PHE A 60 17.00 6.14 -17.37
N ASP A 61 17.42 6.73 -16.26
CA ASP A 61 18.76 7.27 -16.07
C ASP A 61 19.59 6.27 -15.25
N ASN A 62 20.65 5.73 -15.88
CA ASN A 62 21.53 4.76 -15.23
C ASN A 62 22.49 5.41 -14.23
N GLU A 63 22.75 6.72 -14.32
CA GLU A 63 23.69 7.40 -13.41
C GLU A 63 23.04 7.63 -12.04
N THR A 64 21.77 8.04 -12.05
CA THR A 64 20.98 8.35 -10.85
C THR A 64 20.08 7.19 -10.41
N SER A 65 19.93 6.14 -11.22
CA SER A 65 18.98 5.03 -11.00
C SER A 65 17.50 5.48 -10.91
N ILE A 66 17.18 6.61 -11.53
CA ILE A 66 15.83 7.20 -11.54
C ILE A 66 15.10 6.81 -12.83
N LEU A 67 13.90 6.27 -12.67
CA LEU A 67 12.94 6.05 -13.75
C LEU A 67 11.98 7.24 -13.82
N MET A 68 11.98 7.94 -14.94
CA MET A 68 11.02 8.99 -15.22
C MET A 68 9.89 8.48 -16.10
N VAL A 69 8.68 8.83 -15.71
CA VAL A 69 7.45 8.43 -16.35
C VAL A 69 6.69 9.69 -16.72
N GLN A 70 6.53 9.91 -18.02
CA GLN A 70 5.73 11.03 -18.51
C GLN A 70 4.27 10.60 -18.59
N ALA A 71 3.41 11.34 -17.91
CA ALA A 71 1.99 11.09 -17.87
C ALA A 71 1.20 12.35 -18.21
N THR A 72 0.10 12.20 -18.94
CA THR A 72 -0.82 13.27 -19.30
C THR A 72 -2.20 13.03 -18.71
N ASN A 73 -2.79 14.07 -18.09
CA ASN A 73 -4.18 14.04 -17.65
C ASN A 73 -5.07 14.11 -18.90
N SER A 74 -5.60 12.96 -19.31
CA SER A 74 -6.48 12.82 -20.46
C SER A 74 -7.96 12.95 -20.11
N GLY A 75 -8.28 13.18 -18.82
CA GLY A 75 -9.62 13.43 -18.33
C GLY A 75 -10.10 14.87 -18.55
N SER A 76 -11.25 15.20 -17.97
CA SER A 76 -11.88 16.52 -17.96
C SER A 76 -11.90 17.17 -16.56
N ILE A 77 -11.40 16.49 -15.53
CA ILE A 77 -11.26 17.02 -14.17
C ILE A 77 -9.81 17.22 -13.77
N VAL A 78 -9.59 18.12 -12.80
CA VAL A 78 -8.28 18.33 -12.18
C VAL A 78 -7.97 17.16 -11.26
N LEU A 79 -6.78 16.59 -11.42
CA LEU A 79 -6.26 15.54 -10.55
C LEU A 79 -5.30 16.14 -9.51
N ASP A 80 -5.11 15.42 -8.42
CA ASP A 80 -4.07 15.74 -7.44
C ASP A 80 -2.86 14.83 -7.67
N SER A 81 -1.68 15.44 -7.79
CA SER A 81 -0.41 14.76 -8.03
C SER A 81 0.13 14.14 -6.75
N ASP A 82 -0.29 14.62 -5.57
CA ASP A 82 0.10 14.05 -4.27
C ASP A 82 -0.74 12.80 -3.93
N GLU A 83 -1.92 12.67 -4.54
CA GLU A 83 -2.86 11.58 -4.29
C GLU A 83 -2.87 10.54 -5.42
N ILE A 84 -1.69 10.22 -5.94
CA ILE A 84 -1.50 9.09 -6.84
C ILE A 84 -0.63 8.00 -6.22
N SER A 85 -0.74 6.80 -6.77
CA SER A 85 0.13 5.68 -6.43
C SER A 85 0.84 5.21 -7.69
N ILE A 86 2.17 5.08 -7.62
CA ILE A 86 2.99 4.60 -8.73
C ILE A 86 3.50 3.20 -8.39
N ILE A 87 3.21 2.24 -9.26
CA ILE A 87 3.61 0.85 -9.12
C ILE A 87 4.57 0.50 -10.25
N VAL A 88 5.80 0.10 -9.91
CA VAL A 88 6.81 -0.33 -10.87
C VAL A 88 7.19 -1.78 -10.61
N GLY A 89 7.07 -2.63 -11.64
CA GLY A 89 7.47 -4.04 -11.56
C GLY A 89 6.58 -4.92 -10.66
N GLY A 90 5.69 -4.32 -9.87
CA GLY A 90 4.88 -4.96 -8.83
C GLY A 90 5.05 -4.31 -7.44
N TYR A 91 5.98 -3.37 -7.30
CA TYR A 91 6.27 -2.65 -6.05
C TYR A 91 5.64 -1.26 -6.08
N LEU A 92 5.03 -0.86 -4.97
CA LEU A 92 4.60 0.51 -4.75
C LEU A 92 5.84 1.33 -4.39
N LEU A 93 6.11 2.40 -5.16
CA LEU A 93 7.30 3.22 -4.99
C LEU A 93 6.90 4.67 -4.68
N ASN A 94 7.78 5.33 -3.92
CA ASN A 94 7.75 6.77 -3.78
C ASN A 94 8.11 7.45 -5.09
N TYR A 95 7.62 8.67 -5.23
CA TYR A 95 7.80 9.45 -6.43
C TYR A 95 7.86 10.92 -6.10
N ASP A 96 8.63 11.63 -6.93
CA ASP A 96 8.51 13.07 -7.09
C ASP A 96 7.83 13.37 -8.42
N TYR A 97 7.37 14.61 -8.57
CA TYR A 97 6.76 15.05 -9.81
C TYR A 97 7.15 16.46 -10.21
N TYR A 98 7.28 16.66 -11.52
CA TYR A 98 7.57 17.94 -12.13
C TYR A 98 6.52 18.30 -13.20
N PRO A 99 6.07 19.57 -13.27
CA PRO A 99 6.33 20.66 -12.31
C PRO A 99 5.73 20.38 -10.91
N GLU A 100 6.33 20.94 -9.86
CA GLU A 100 5.94 20.82 -8.42
C GLU A 100 4.63 21.56 -8.11
N THR A 101 3.57 21.20 -8.82
CA THR A 101 2.21 21.69 -8.58
C THR A 101 1.34 20.53 -8.17
N ALA A 102 0.79 20.52 -6.96
CA ALA A 102 -0.12 19.44 -6.54
C ALA A 102 -1.26 19.26 -7.56
N LYS A 103 -1.82 20.36 -8.07
CA LYS A 103 -2.88 20.30 -9.09
C LYS A 103 -2.34 19.95 -10.47
N TRP A 104 -3.02 18.99 -11.10
CA TRP A 104 -2.74 18.47 -12.43
C TRP A 104 -3.96 18.66 -13.33
N TYR A 105 -3.93 19.69 -14.18
CA TYR A 105 -5.10 20.09 -14.98
C TYR A 105 -5.28 19.19 -16.22
N PRO A 106 -6.51 19.09 -16.76
CA PRO A 106 -6.78 18.42 -18.03
C PRO A 106 -5.86 18.87 -19.16
N GLY A 107 -5.26 17.91 -19.86
CA GLY A 107 -4.34 18.13 -20.98
C GLY A 107 -2.91 18.49 -20.58
N GLU A 108 -2.62 18.67 -19.29
CA GLU A 108 -1.26 18.88 -18.83
C GLU A 108 -0.49 17.57 -18.73
N THR A 109 0.80 17.66 -19.03
CA THR A 109 1.75 16.55 -18.90
C THR A 109 2.65 16.80 -17.70
N LYS A 110 2.79 15.78 -16.86
CA LYS A 110 3.71 15.75 -15.73
C LYS A 110 4.73 14.63 -15.89
N ILE A 111 5.89 14.85 -15.30
CA ILE A 111 6.95 13.85 -15.22
C ILE A 111 6.97 13.36 -13.78
N PHE A 112 6.80 12.06 -13.59
CA PHE A 112 6.93 11.40 -12.30
C PHE A 112 8.27 10.67 -12.25
N ALA A 113 9.10 10.99 -11.27
CA ALA A 113 10.40 10.38 -11.06
C ALA A 113 10.29 9.37 -9.92
N VAL A 114 10.75 8.13 -10.14
CA VAL A 114 10.78 7.07 -9.14
C VAL A 114 12.15 6.43 -9.08
N GLU A 115 12.63 6.15 -7.88
CA GLU A 115 13.88 5.41 -7.70
C GLU A 115 13.65 3.93 -8.03
N ASP A 116 14.35 3.42 -9.03
CA ASP A 116 14.14 2.06 -9.52
C ASP A 116 15.34 1.16 -9.23
N ILE A 117 15.24 0.47 -8.11
CA ILE A 117 16.24 -0.47 -7.58
C ILE A 117 16.19 -1.82 -8.33
N SER A 118 15.14 -2.06 -9.12
CA SER A 118 14.97 -3.35 -9.79
C SER A 118 15.93 -3.43 -10.98
N GLY A 119 17.07 -4.11 -10.91
CA GLY A 119 18.05 -4.20 -12.02
C GLY A 119 17.56 -4.84 -13.35
N SER A 120 16.25 -4.91 -13.61
CA SER A 120 15.62 -5.40 -14.84
C SER A 120 15.70 -4.38 -15.97
N ASN A 121 16.08 -4.84 -17.16
CA ASN A 121 16.08 -4.04 -18.39
C ASN A 121 14.67 -3.68 -18.91
N SER A 122 13.63 -4.37 -18.45
CA SER A 122 12.24 -4.06 -18.80
C SER A 122 11.45 -3.72 -17.56
N LYS A 123 10.70 -2.61 -17.63
CA LYS A 123 9.88 -2.11 -16.54
C LYS A 123 8.41 -2.13 -16.94
N ARG A 124 7.56 -2.32 -15.94
CA ARG A 124 6.10 -2.24 -16.05
C ARG A 124 5.65 -1.19 -15.06
N VAL A 125 5.13 -0.08 -15.56
CA VAL A 125 4.70 1.04 -14.72
C VAL A 125 3.19 1.15 -14.79
N LYS A 126 2.57 1.28 -13.62
CA LYS A 126 1.16 1.60 -13.48
C LYS A 126 1.03 2.81 -12.56
N ILE A 127 0.35 3.85 -13.04
CA ILE A 127 -0.03 5.00 -12.21
C ILE A 127 -1.52 4.86 -11.90
N VAL A 128 -1.90 5.03 -10.65
CA VAL A 128 -3.28 4.95 -10.17
C VAL A 128 -3.63 6.26 -9.48
N THR A 129 -4.71 6.90 -9.90
CA THR A 129 -5.25 8.10 -9.26
C THR A 129 -6.13 7.76 -8.07
N ASN A 130 -6.38 8.71 -7.16
CA ASN A 130 -7.38 8.58 -6.08
C ASN A 130 -8.73 8.02 -6.57
N SER A 131 -9.23 8.50 -7.72
CA SER A 131 -10.48 8.03 -8.33
C SER A 131 -10.47 6.57 -8.82
N GLY A 132 -9.32 5.89 -8.73
CA GLY A 132 -9.11 4.52 -9.16
C GLY A 132 -8.91 4.36 -10.67
N VAL A 133 -8.85 5.46 -11.43
CA VAL A 133 -8.43 5.43 -12.84
C VAL A 133 -6.93 5.25 -12.90
N SER A 134 -6.48 4.37 -13.81
CA SER A 134 -5.07 4.02 -13.92
C SER A 134 -4.56 4.05 -15.35
N GLY A 135 -3.34 4.53 -15.54
CA GLY A 135 -2.55 4.38 -16.76
C GLY A 135 -1.56 3.23 -16.63
N TYR A 136 -1.20 2.60 -17.75
CA TYR A 136 -0.24 1.50 -17.79
C TYR A 136 0.69 1.61 -19.00
N ILE A 137 1.98 1.40 -18.76
CA ILE A 137 3.00 1.29 -19.81
C ILE A 137 4.00 0.21 -19.41
N ALA A 138 4.45 -0.56 -20.40
CA ALA A 138 5.47 -1.57 -20.20
C ALA A 138 6.40 -1.63 -21.40
N GLY A 139 7.68 -1.81 -21.13
CA GLY A 139 8.69 -1.84 -22.17
C GLY A 139 10.09 -1.74 -21.61
N VAL A 140 11.04 -1.51 -22.52
CA VAL A 140 12.39 -1.07 -22.18
C VAL A 140 12.34 0.45 -22.13
N PRO A 141 12.67 1.09 -20.98
CA PRO A 141 12.76 2.54 -20.94
C PRO A 141 13.73 3.08 -21.98
N GLY A 142 13.44 4.27 -22.52
CA GLY A 142 14.43 5.01 -23.29
C GLY A 142 15.66 5.31 -22.41
N SER A 143 16.85 5.34 -23.00
CA SER A 143 18.03 5.85 -22.31
C SER A 143 17.93 7.37 -22.22
N GLY A 144 17.95 7.93 -21.01
CA GLY A 144 18.05 9.38 -20.82
C GLY A 144 19.46 9.85 -21.21
N ASP A 145 19.59 10.62 -22.29
CA ASP A 145 20.83 11.31 -22.68
C ASP A 145 20.79 12.75 -22.17
N SER A 146 20.87 12.95 -20.85
CA SER A 146 21.03 14.25 -20.16
C SER A 146 20.06 15.40 -20.55
N THR A 147 19.01 15.16 -21.34
CA THR A 147 17.93 16.13 -21.66
C THR A 147 16.82 16.16 -20.62
N ILE A 148 16.98 15.32 -19.59
CA ILE A 148 16.20 15.36 -18.36
C ILE A 148 16.53 16.71 -17.71
N PRO A 149 15.52 17.48 -17.27
CA PRO A 149 15.80 18.71 -16.55
C PRO A 149 16.73 18.37 -15.37
N ALA A 150 17.84 19.10 -15.25
CA ALA A 150 18.81 18.98 -14.17
C ALA A 150 18.19 19.49 -12.86
N ILE A 151 17.11 18.83 -12.47
CA ILE A 151 16.44 18.95 -11.19
C ILE A 151 17.14 17.91 -10.33
N ASP A 152 17.63 18.37 -9.19
CA ASP A 152 18.06 17.48 -8.12
C ASP A 152 16.79 16.80 -7.62
N TRP A 153 16.55 15.59 -8.10
CA TRP A 153 15.44 14.78 -7.64
C TRP A 153 15.85 14.22 -6.28
N ASP A 154 15.75 15.05 -5.25
CA ASP A 154 15.75 14.61 -3.86
C ASP A 154 14.43 13.85 -3.62
N ILE A 155 14.33 12.66 -4.24
CA ILE A 155 13.27 11.71 -3.92
C ILE A 155 13.62 11.27 -2.51
N ASP A 156 12.97 11.90 -1.54
CA ASP A 156 13.11 11.50 -0.16
C ASP A 156 12.79 9.99 -0.13
N PRO A 157 13.75 9.14 0.31
CA PRO A 157 13.44 7.75 0.55
C PRO A 157 12.22 7.73 1.44
N ALA A 158 11.28 6.81 1.18
CA ALA A 158 10.01 6.77 1.91
C ALA A 158 10.22 7.07 3.37
N GLU A 159 9.62 8.17 3.86
CA GLU A 159 9.70 8.60 5.25
C GLU A 159 9.47 7.37 6.13
N GLY A 160 10.58 6.84 6.60
CA GLY A 160 10.71 5.44 6.93
C GLY A 160 12.16 5.34 7.34
N ASN A 161 12.39 5.72 8.60
CA ASN A 161 13.67 5.65 9.30
C ASN A 161 14.65 4.72 8.59
N THR A 162 15.67 5.30 7.95
CA THR A 162 16.81 4.59 7.35
C THR A 162 17.70 3.92 8.41
N ASP A 163 17.32 3.99 9.68
CA ASP A 163 17.87 3.11 10.70
C ASP A 163 17.29 1.72 10.44
N GLU A 164 18.08 0.88 9.77
CA GLU A 164 17.93 -0.56 9.53
C GLU A 164 16.91 -1.20 10.50
N ILE A 165 15.61 -1.14 10.15
CA ILE A 165 14.51 -1.43 11.09
C ILE A 165 14.55 -2.90 11.49
N ILE A 166 15.14 -3.75 10.68
CA ILE A 166 15.33 -5.17 10.96
C ILE A 166 16.77 -5.54 10.60
N THR A 167 17.46 -6.25 11.47
CA THR A 167 18.72 -6.92 11.16
C THR A 167 18.53 -8.43 11.22
N ILE A 168 19.23 -9.17 10.36
CA ILE A 168 19.32 -10.64 10.45
C ILE A 168 20.53 -10.99 11.32
N ASP A 169 20.28 -11.38 12.56
CA ASP A 169 21.31 -11.70 13.54
C ASP A 169 21.99 -13.04 13.22
N SER A 170 21.21 -14.03 12.80
CA SER A 170 21.73 -15.36 12.52
C SER A 170 20.86 -16.14 11.53
N MET A 171 21.50 -17.06 10.79
CA MET A 171 20.83 -18.01 9.91
C MET A 171 21.36 -19.43 10.15
N GLY A 172 20.46 -20.38 10.31
CA GLY A 172 20.77 -21.79 10.52
C GLY A 172 19.90 -22.70 9.67
N ILE A 173 20.48 -23.76 9.09
CA ILE A 173 19.74 -24.77 8.33
C ILE A 173 19.59 -26.02 9.18
N ASP A 174 18.34 -26.41 9.47
CA ASP A 174 18.00 -27.70 10.07
C ASP A 174 17.69 -28.70 8.95
N ASN A 175 18.78 -29.29 8.41
CA ASN A 175 18.73 -30.26 7.32
C ASN A 175 17.76 -31.44 7.55
N PRO A 176 17.71 -32.07 8.75
CA PRO A 176 16.74 -33.12 9.08
C PRO A 176 15.28 -32.75 8.79
N ASN A 177 14.93 -31.48 9.01
CA ASN A 177 13.55 -31.00 8.91
C ASN A 177 13.30 -30.10 7.70
N SER A 178 14.31 -29.89 6.83
CA SER A 178 14.25 -28.96 5.68
C SER A 178 13.74 -27.56 6.07
N LEU A 179 14.21 -27.09 7.23
CA LEU A 179 13.86 -25.83 7.84
C LEU A 179 15.03 -24.86 7.75
N LEU A 180 14.76 -23.65 7.30
CA LEU A 180 15.67 -22.51 7.48
C LEU A 180 15.20 -21.71 8.69
N ILE A 181 16.10 -21.53 9.64
CA ILE A 181 15.88 -20.77 10.88
C ILE A 181 16.60 -19.45 10.71
N ILE A 182 15.86 -18.35 10.87
CA ILE A 182 16.41 -16.99 10.84
C ILE A 182 16.10 -16.34 12.17
N GLU A 183 17.11 -15.77 12.81
CA GLU A 183 16.92 -14.87 13.93
C GLU A 183 17.09 -13.45 13.42
N ALA A 184 16.11 -12.61 13.68
CA ALA A 184 16.13 -11.21 13.27
C ALA A 184 15.69 -10.32 14.43
N THR A 185 16.28 -9.13 14.54
CA THR A 185 15.98 -8.13 15.57
C THR A 185 15.33 -6.91 14.94
N ASN A 186 14.22 -6.43 15.52
CA ASN A 186 13.61 -5.18 15.13
C ASN A 186 14.32 -4.03 15.85
N HIS A 187 14.96 -3.12 15.12
CA HIS A 187 15.58 -1.90 15.64
C HIS A 187 14.75 -0.65 15.41
N GLY A 188 13.67 -0.70 14.62
CA GLY A 188 12.84 0.48 14.40
C GLY A 188 12.02 0.85 15.63
N ASP A 189 11.69 2.13 15.74
CA ASP A 189 10.84 2.66 16.81
C ASP A 189 9.37 2.18 16.72
N SER A 190 8.99 1.60 15.57
CA SER A 190 7.64 1.11 15.32
C SER A 190 7.47 -0.36 15.71
N THR A 191 6.26 -0.69 16.18
CA THR A 191 5.87 -2.09 16.41
C THR A 191 5.50 -2.72 15.09
N LEU A 192 6.18 -3.81 14.74
CA LEU A 192 5.88 -4.60 13.54
C LEU A 192 4.97 -5.79 13.89
N TYR A 193 4.31 -6.34 12.88
CA TYR A 193 3.48 -7.54 13.00
C TYR A 193 4.08 -8.66 12.17
N ALA A 194 4.38 -9.78 12.82
CA ALA A 194 5.13 -10.88 12.21
C ALA A 194 4.37 -11.59 11.08
N ASP A 195 3.07 -11.38 10.90
CA ASP A 195 2.25 -11.90 9.80
C ASP A 195 2.04 -10.88 8.66
N GLU A 196 2.54 -9.66 8.83
CA GLU A 196 2.61 -8.59 7.82
C GLU A 196 4.02 -8.48 7.22
N LEU A 197 4.76 -9.61 7.25
CA LEU A 197 6.11 -9.70 6.70
C LEU A 197 6.10 -10.63 5.49
N THR A 198 6.92 -10.30 4.50
CA THR A 198 7.24 -11.18 3.39
C THR A 198 8.69 -11.61 3.50
N ILE A 199 8.93 -12.91 3.68
CA ILE A 199 10.28 -13.47 3.69
C ILE A 199 10.58 -14.14 2.36
N LEU A 200 11.65 -13.66 1.71
CA LEU A 200 12.17 -14.22 0.47
C LEU A 200 13.44 -15.02 0.76
N VAL A 201 13.54 -16.21 0.17
CA VAL A 201 14.76 -17.02 0.16
C VAL A 201 15.15 -17.25 -1.28
N ASP A 202 16.34 -16.80 -1.67
CA ASP A 202 16.84 -16.77 -3.05
C ASP A 202 15.82 -16.13 -4.02
N GLY A 203 15.23 -15.00 -3.60
CA GLY A 203 14.23 -14.25 -4.38
C GLY A 203 12.85 -14.90 -4.48
N LYS A 204 12.55 -15.95 -3.71
CA LYS A 204 11.23 -16.60 -3.69
C LYS A 204 10.55 -16.46 -2.33
N VAL A 205 9.29 -16.02 -2.34
CA VAL A 205 8.45 -15.96 -1.14
C VAL A 205 8.30 -17.36 -0.55
N LYS A 206 8.49 -17.47 0.76
CA LYS A 206 8.33 -18.72 1.50
C LYS A 206 7.34 -18.57 2.64
N LEU A 207 6.64 -19.66 2.93
CA LEU A 207 5.83 -19.78 4.14
C LEU A 207 6.76 -19.91 5.34
N TYR A 208 6.41 -19.22 6.41
CA TYR A 208 7.18 -19.23 7.65
C TYR A 208 6.26 -19.29 8.87
N SER A 209 6.83 -19.71 9.98
CA SER A 209 6.27 -19.56 11.32
C SER A 209 7.26 -18.77 12.18
N TYR A 210 6.82 -18.18 13.29
CA TYR A 210 7.67 -17.35 14.14
C TYR A 210 7.57 -17.70 15.62
N LEU A 211 8.66 -17.49 16.35
CA LEU A 211 8.78 -17.65 17.79
C LEU A 211 9.38 -16.38 18.42
N PRO A 212 8.89 -15.93 19.58
CA PRO A 212 7.70 -16.43 20.29
C PRO A 212 6.42 -16.22 19.45
N GLY A 213 5.40 -17.08 19.63
CA GLY A 213 4.16 -17.09 18.85
C GLY A 213 3.25 -15.85 19.03
N THR A 214 3.80 -14.77 19.57
CA THR A 214 3.16 -13.46 19.63
C THR A 214 3.30 -12.77 18.28
N ARG A 215 2.19 -12.25 17.76
CA ARG A 215 2.12 -11.52 16.49
C ARG A 215 2.93 -10.23 16.52
N THR A 216 2.96 -9.55 17.67
CA THR A 216 3.67 -8.27 17.85
C THR A 216 5.18 -8.47 17.95
N TRP A 217 5.91 -7.59 17.27
CA TRP A 217 7.36 -7.51 17.26
C TRP A 217 7.79 -6.09 17.64
N TYR A 218 8.17 -5.91 18.91
CA TYR A 218 8.54 -4.60 19.43
C TYR A 218 9.98 -4.23 19.07
N SER A 219 10.28 -2.93 19.17
CA SER A 219 11.64 -2.42 19.05
C SER A 219 12.57 -3.08 20.09
N GLY A 220 13.74 -3.51 19.66
CA GLY A 220 14.75 -4.23 20.43
C GLY A 220 14.49 -5.73 20.61
N ASP A 221 13.34 -6.26 20.17
CA ASP A 221 13.04 -7.69 20.30
C ASP A 221 13.64 -8.49 19.15
N THR A 222 14.18 -9.67 19.47
CA THR A 222 14.57 -10.68 18.49
C THR A 222 13.44 -11.69 18.28
N LYS A 223 13.12 -12.01 17.02
CA LYS A 223 12.21 -13.10 16.65
C LYS A 223 12.91 -14.16 15.82
N THR A 224 12.54 -15.41 16.07
CA THR A 224 13.01 -16.55 15.28
C THR A 224 11.95 -16.94 14.26
N PHE A 225 12.28 -16.82 12.97
CA PHE A 225 11.46 -17.27 11.86
C PHE A 225 11.92 -18.66 11.40
N ARG A 226 10.96 -19.55 11.17
CA ARG A 226 11.15 -20.92 10.70
C ARG A 226 10.48 -21.07 9.35
N ILE A 227 11.28 -21.26 8.31
CA ILE A 227 10.83 -21.32 6.93
C ILE A 227 10.84 -22.77 6.46
N GLU A 228 9.67 -23.23 6.00
CA GLU A 228 9.49 -24.60 5.54
C GLU A 228 9.81 -24.77 4.05
N GLY A 229 10.12 -26.01 3.65
CA GLY A 229 10.31 -26.36 2.24
C GLY A 229 11.57 -25.73 1.63
N VAL A 230 12.61 -25.58 2.46
CA VAL A 230 13.91 -25.09 2.05
C VAL A 230 14.85 -26.30 1.95
N THR A 231 15.03 -26.80 0.72
CA THR A 231 15.86 -27.97 0.42
C THR A 231 17.16 -27.54 -0.25
N GLY A 232 18.30 -27.82 0.40
CA GLY A 232 19.62 -27.48 -0.12
C GLY A 232 20.61 -27.15 0.99
N ILE A 233 21.90 -27.13 0.65
CA ILE A 233 22.99 -26.81 1.60
C ILE A 233 23.50 -25.38 1.47
N THR A 234 22.88 -24.54 0.62
CA THR A 234 23.36 -23.18 0.34
C THR A 234 22.22 -22.32 -0.19
N HIS A 235 21.76 -21.39 0.63
CA HIS A 235 20.91 -20.26 0.24
C HIS A 235 21.81 -19.03 0.22
N LYS A 236 21.75 -18.26 -0.87
CA LYS A 236 22.67 -17.14 -1.11
C LYS A 236 22.13 -15.82 -0.59
N GLU A 237 20.82 -15.73 -0.41
CA GLU A 237 20.15 -14.48 -0.08
C GLU A 237 18.85 -14.75 0.66
N VAL A 238 18.64 -14.05 1.77
CA VAL A 238 17.41 -14.05 2.54
C VAL A 238 17.01 -12.60 2.71
N GLN A 239 15.77 -12.26 2.36
CA GLN A 239 15.26 -10.91 2.55
C GLN A 239 13.99 -10.93 3.39
N ILE A 240 13.90 -10.05 4.39
CA ILE A 240 12.68 -9.82 5.17
C ILE A 240 12.14 -8.46 4.77
N ILE A 241 10.94 -8.41 4.19
CA ILE A 241 10.28 -7.20 3.72
C ILE A 241 9.05 -6.93 4.59
N THR A 242 8.92 -5.70 5.09
CA THR A 242 7.71 -5.23 5.78
C THR A 242 6.67 -4.72 4.78
N ASP A 243 5.40 -4.61 5.18
CA ASP A 243 4.35 -3.97 4.37
C ASP A 243 4.66 -2.50 4.02
N SER A 244 5.53 -1.84 4.80
CA SER A 244 6.05 -0.50 4.50
C SER A 244 7.20 -0.50 3.48
N GLY A 245 7.58 -1.65 2.93
CA GLY A 245 8.65 -1.78 1.93
C GLY A 245 10.06 -1.81 2.49
N VAL A 246 10.24 -1.82 3.82
CA VAL A 246 11.55 -1.85 4.46
C VAL A 246 12.10 -3.27 4.40
N SER A 247 13.30 -3.43 3.84
CA SER A 247 13.93 -4.73 3.63
C SER A 247 15.22 -4.89 4.42
N ALA A 248 15.39 -6.04 5.07
CA ALA A 248 16.66 -6.52 5.61
C ALA A 248 17.18 -7.69 4.77
N SER A 249 18.48 -7.73 4.46
CA SER A 249 19.12 -8.77 3.62
C SER A 249 20.34 -9.42 4.27
#